data_AF-A0A3L6JKI4-F1
#
_entry.id   AF-A0A3L6JKI4-F1
#
_cell.length_a   1.000
_cell.length_b   1.000
_cell.length_c   1.000
_cell.angle_alpha   90.00
_cell.angle_beta   90.00
_cell.angle_gamma   90.00
#
_symmetry.space_group_name_H-M   'P 1'
#
loop_
_entity.id
_entity.type
_entity.pdbx_description
1 polymer ?
#
loop_
_entity_poly.entity_id
_entity_poly.type
_entity_poly.pdbx_seq_one_letter_code
_entity_poly.pdbx_strand_id
1 'polypeptide(L)' 'MGKGLAIFGLLLIIVGVLPLIMPMISLGAYVSYFYLGYYTLNVAGYLLSELMLILIGVGFLFLIIGALT' A
#
# COMPACT_ATOMS: atom_id res chain seq x y z
N MET A 1 -9.31 2.79 22.36
CA MET A 1 -9.65 2.40 20.97
C MET A 1 -8.53 2.75 19.97
N GLY A 2 -7.63 3.70 20.28
CA GLY A 2 -6.54 4.12 19.37
C GLY A 2 -5.59 3.03 18.91
N LYS A 3 -5.22 2.07 19.78
CA LYS A 3 -4.36 0.93 19.40
C LYS A 3 -4.88 0.14 18.19
N GLY A 4 -6.19 -0.07 18.08
CA GLY A 4 -6.79 -0.78 16.95
C GLY A 4 -6.68 0.01 15.64
N LEU A 5 -6.89 1.34 15.72
CA LEU A 5 -6.73 2.24 14.58
C LEU A 5 -5.26 2.31 14.12
N ALA A 6 -4.32 2.31 15.07
CA ALA A 6 -2.90 2.31 14.75
C ALA A 6 -2.48 1.03 14.01
N ILE A 7 -2.95 -0.13 14.48
CA ILE A 7 -2.70 -1.43 13.81
C ILE A 7 -3.33 -1.44 12.41
N PHE A 8 -4.56 -0.94 12.27
CA PHE A 8 -5.21 -0.86 10.97
C PHE A 8 -4.44 0.06 10.01
N GLY A 9 -3.96 1.21 10.48
CA GLY A 9 -3.10 2.09 9.70
C GLY A 9 -1.81 1.41 9.23
N LEU A 10 -1.18 0.64 10.12
CA LEU A 10 0.01 -0.16 9.82
C LEU A 10 -0.26 -1.20 8.72
N LEU A 11 -1.41 -1.88 8.78
CA LEU A 11 -1.82 -2.85 7.75
C LEU A 11 -2.02 -2.18 6.38
N LEU A 12 -2.64 -1.00 6.33
CA LEU A 12 -2.81 -0.26 5.09
C LEU A 12 -1.47 0.14 4.46
N ILE A 13 -0.51 0.59 5.28
CA ILE A 13 0.85 0.90 4.82
C ILE A 13 1.50 -0.35 4.23
N ILE A 14 1.44 -1.49 4.93
CA ILE A 14 2.02 -2.75 4.46
C ILE A 14 1.42 -3.13 3.09
N VAL A 15 0.10 -3.07 2.95
CA VAL A 15 -0.58 -3.42 1.69
C VAL A 15 -0.19 -2.46 0.56
N GLY A 16 -0.07 -1.16 0.82
CA GLY A 16 0.34 -0.18 -0.20
C GLY A 16 1.81 -0.28 -0.59
N VAL A 17 2.69 -0.62 0.35
CA VAL A 17 4.15 -0.70 0.13
C VAL A 17 4.56 -2.00 -0.54
N LEU A 18 3.93 -3.13 -0.23
CA LEU A 18 4.31 -4.44 -0.75
C LEU A 18 4.43 -4.46 -2.29
N PRO A 19 3.44 -3.98 -3.07
CA PRO A 19 3.53 -3.92 -4.52
C PRO A 19 4.68 -3.06 -5.04
N LEU A 20 5.17 -2.08 -4.28
CA LEU A 20 6.28 -1.20 -4.67
C LEU A 20 7.64 -1.86 -4.41
N ILE A 21 7.77 -2.59 -3.30
CA ILE A 21 9.06 -3.18 -2.87
C ILE A 21 9.29 -4.57 -3.49
N MET A 22 8.26 -5.39 -3.68
CA MET A 22 8.41 -6.75 -4.23
C MET A 22 9.17 -6.83 -5.58
N PRO A 23 8.96 -5.92 -6.56
CA PRO A 23 9.77 -5.90 -7.77
C PRO A 23 11.24 -5.56 -7.50
N MET A 24 11.53 -4.70 -6.53
CA MET A 24 12.89 -4.27 -6.19
C MET A 24 13.72 -5.39 -5.57
N ILE A 25 13.07 -6.35 -4.91
CA ILE A 25 13.72 -7.52 -4.27
C ILE A 25 13.90 -8.69 -5.28
N SER A 26 13.58 -8.48 -6.56
CA SER A 26 13.76 -9.47 -7.64
C SER A 26 13.02 -10.80 -7.44
N LEU A 27 11.93 -10.82 -6.67
CA LEU A 27 11.07 -11.99 -6.59
C LEU A 27 10.44 -12.21 -7.98
N GLY A 28 10.99 -13.16 -8.75
CA GLY A 28 10.76 -13.28 -10.19
C GLY A 28 9.29 -13.31 -10.62
N ALA A 29 8.42 -13.91 -9.82
CA ALA A 29 6.98 -13.88 -10.06
C ALA A 29 6.42 -12.45 -9.99
N TYR A 30 6.73 -11.69 -8.94
CA TYR A 30 6.27 -10.30 -8.80
C TYR A 30 6.88 -9.40 -9.88
N VAL A 31 8.18 -9.53 -10.17
CA VAL A 31 8.82 -8.76 -11.25
C VAL A 31 8.10 -8.99 -12.58
N SER A 32 7.76 -10.24 -12.92
CA SER A 32 7.01 -10.54 -14.15
C SER A 32 5.60 -9.95 -14.15
N TYR A 33 4.87 -10.01 -13.03
CA TYR A 33 3.56 -9.36 -12.89
C TYR A 33 3.66 -7.84 -13.04
N PHE A 34 4.68 -7.19 -12.48
CA PHE A 34 4.82 -5.74 -12.58
C PHE A 34 5.39 -5.27 -13.93
N TYR A 35 6.21 -6.08 -14.61
CA TYR A 35 6.67 -5.83 -15.99
C TYR A 35 5.53 -5.83 -17.02
N LEU A 36 4.41 -6.50 -16.71
CA LEU A 36 3.18 -6.49 -17.53
C LEU A 36 2.39 -5.18 -17.41
N GLY A 37 2.91 -4.17 -16.72
CA GLY A 37 2.29 -2.84 -16.65
C GLY A 37 1.20 -2.71 -15.58
N TYR A 38 1.15 -3.60 -14.58
CA TYR A 38 0.09 -3.60 -13.57
C TYR A 38 -0.03 -2.29 -12.75
N TYR A 39 1.02 -1.48 -12.62
CA TYR A 39 0.90 -0.13 -12.03
C TYR A 39 -0.04 0.79 -12.81
N THR A 40 -0.19 0.56 -14.11
CA THR A 40 -1.09 1.29 -15.00
C THR A 40 -2.49 0.68 -15.09
N LEU A 41 -2.74 -0.40 -14.34
CA LEU A 41 -4.05 -1.03 -14.31
C LEU A 41 -5.04 -0.08 -13.62
N ASN A 42 -6.10 0.26 -14.34
CA ASN A 42 -7.15 1.11 -13.79
C ASN A 42 -8.08 0.25 -12.90
N VAL A 43 -8.09 0.55 -11.60
CA VAL A 43 -8.97 -0.05 -10.60
C VAL A 43 -9.84 1.05 -10.02
N ALA A 44 -11.16 0.90 -10.16
CA ALA A 44 -12.14 1.84 -9.62
C ALA A 44 -11.89 3.31 -10.00
N GLY A 45 -11.37 3.55 -11.21
CA GLY A 45 -11.11 4.90 -11.74
C GLY A 45 -9.71 5.46 -11.44
N TYR A 46 -8.89 4.75 -10.67
CA TYR A 46 -7.52 5.16 -10.31
C TYR A 46 -6.51 4.18 -10.88
N LEU A 47 -5.29 4.64 -11.19
CA LEU A 47 -4.19 3.74 -11.45
C LEU A 47 -3.85 2.98 -10.18
N LEU A 48 -3.49 1.70 -10.31
CA LEU A 48 -3.11 0.88 -9.16
C LEU A 48 -2.00 1.55 -8.33
N SER A 49 -1.03 2.21 -8.99
CA SER A 49 0.00 3.00 -8.30
C SER A 49 -0.55 4.12 -7.43
N GLU A 50 -1.59 4.82 -7.88
CA GLU A 50 -2.23 5.90 -7.13
C GLU A 50 -2.97 5.34 -5.92
N LEU A 51 -3.69 4.23 -6.09
CA LEU A 51 -4.34 3.54 -4.97
C LEU A 51 -3.33 3.09 -3.91
N MET A 52 -2.17 2.58 -4.31
CA MET A 52 -1.13 2.18 -3.37
C MET A 52 -0.61 3.37 -2.56
N LEU A 53 -0.40 4.52 -3.21
CA LEU A 53 0.01 5.76 -2.51
C LEU A 53 -1.07 6.26 -1.56
N ILE A 54 -2.35 6.19 -1.95
CA ILE A 54 -3.47 6.55 -1.08
C ILE A 54 -3.52 5.64 0.15
N LEU A 55 -3.34 4.33 0.00
CA LEU A 55 -3.29 3.38 1.12
C LEU A 55 -2.16 3.72 2.10
N ILE A 56 -0.98 4.09 1.60
CA ILE A 56 0.14 4.51 2.44
C ILE A 56 -0.20 5.80 3.19
N GLY A 57 -0.74 6.81 2.49
CA GLY A 57 -1.10 8.09 3.08
C GLY A 57 -2.19 7.97 4.16
N VAL A 58 -3.28 7.26 3.86
CA VAL A 58 -4.37 7.02 4.80
C VAL A 58 -3.89 6.14 5.97
N GLY A 59 -3.09 5.13 5.69
CA GLY A 59 -2.51 4.27 6.71
C GLY A 59 -1.63 5.05 7.69
N PHE A 60 -0.82 5.98 7.20
CA PHE A 60 0.00 6.88 8.03
C PHE A 60 -0.86 7.77 8.94
N LEU A 61 -1.95 8.35 8.40
CA LEU A 61 -2.87 9.16 9.20
C LEU A 61 -3.51 8.33 10.33
N PHE A 62 -4.00 7.13 10.04
CA PHE A 62 -4.58 6.24 11.05
C PHE A 62 -3.56 5.77 12.08
N LEU A 63 -2.31 5.55 11.67
CA LEU A 63 -1.22 5.23 12.57
C LEU A 63 -0.99 6.36 13.58
N ILE A 64 -0.88 7.60 13.11
CA ILE A 64 -0.68 8.77 13.98
C ILE A 64 -1.88 8.98 14.90
N ILE A 65 -3.09 9.02 14.35
CA ILE A 65 -4.31 9.26 15.13
C ILE A 65 -4.48 8.16 16.19
N GLY A 66 -4.24 6.90 15.81
CA GLY A 66 -4.32 5.77 16.71
C GLY A 66 -3.22 5.74 17.78
N ALA A 67 -2.04 6.29 17.50
CA ALA A 67 -0.96 6.40 18.49
C ALA A 67 -1.18 7.55 19.48
N LEU A 68 -1.91 8.60 19.08
CA LEU A 68 -2.21 9.76 19.91
C LEU A 68 -3.51 9.61 20.75
N THR A 69 -4.26 8.53 20.58
CA THR A 69 -5.56 8.27 21.24
C THR A 69 -5.57 7.01 22.11
#